data_AF-A0A7S0JAA2-F1
#
_entry.id   AF-A0A7S0JAA2-F1
#
_cell.length_a   1.000
_cell.length_b   1.000
_cell.length_c   1.000
_cell.angle_alpha   90.00
_cell.angle_beta   90.00
_cell.angle_gamma   90.00
#
_symmetry.space_group_name_H-M   'P 1'
#
loop_
_entity.id
_entity.type
_entity.pdbx_description
1 polymer ?
#
loop_
_entity_poly.entity_id
_entity_poly.type
_entity_poly.pdbx_seq_one_letter_code
_entity_poly.pdbx_strand_id
1 'polypeptide(L)'
;MVELSFTTIRMRRATPGAGMRLLRPLALLFVPLTSGLRVLVTGAGGRTGSLVFDKLNKDYDSVEPLGLVRSKKATKALCKLGATEAQAVRGDTMDLSSIRSAMAGCDAVVLCTSAVPKILPWSIVTLLFRKTILRAKEPGRPKFKFGANGTPQEVDWLGAKNQIDAAKAAGVGHFVFISSMGGTQPENFLNSIGKQADGSGGDILLWKRKAE
;
A
#
# COMPACT_ATOMS: atom_id res chain seq x y z
N MET A 1 15.51 9.26 -11.03
CA MET A 1 15.53 8.77 -9.65
C MET A 1 14.18 9.13 -9.05
N VAL A 2 13.35 8.17 -8.62
CA VAL A 2 12.07 8.47 -7.96
C VAL A 2 12.36 8.60 -6.48
N GLU A 3 12.19 9.80 -5.94
CA GLU A 3 12.44 10.09 -4.53
C GLU A 3 11.20 9.72 -3.70
N LEU A 4 11.40 8.80 -2.75
CA LEU A 4 10.36 8.31 -1.84
C LEU A 4 10.32 9.19 -0.58
N SER A 5 9.12 9.58 -0.16
CA SER A 5 8.91 10.24 1.13
C SER A 5 8.26 9.27 2.13
N PHE A 6 8.61 9.42 3.40
CA PHE A 6 8.06 8.63 4.50
C PHE A 6 7.33 9.54 5.47
N THR A 7 6.05 9.27 5.71
CA THR A 7 5.27 9.95 6.75
C THR A 7 4.93 8.93 7.84
N THR A 8 5.32 9.22 9.08
CA THR A 8 5.01 8.38 10.24
C THR A 8 3.86 8.98 11.04
N ILE A 9 2.80 8.20 11.25
CA ILE A 9 1.65 8.59 12.05
C ILE A 9 1.68 7.79 13.34
N ARG A 10 1.95 8.47 14.47
CA ARG A 10 1.82 7.89 15.81
C ARG A 10 0.35 7.92 16.21
N MET A 11 -0.29 6.76 16.27
CA MET A 11 -1.70 6.66 16.63
C MET A 11 -1.82 6.58 18.15
N ARG A 12 -2.71 7.38 18.74
CA ARG A 12 -3.05 7.23 20.16
C ARG A 12 -3.90 5.98 20.30
N ARG A 13 -3.41 4.98 21.04
CA ARG A 13 -4.25 3.85 21.44
C ARG A 13 -5.43 4.41 22.24
N ALA A 14 -6.65 4.05 21.85
CA ALA A 14 -7.83 4.42 22.62
C ALA A 14 -7.70 3.83 24.02
N THR A 15 -7.57 4.68 25.04
CA THR A 15 -7.74 4.27 26.43
C THR A 15 -9.21 3.89 26.63
N PRO A 16 -9.53 2.71 27.18
CA PRO A 16 -10.90 2.40 27.55
C PRO A 16 -11.42 3.50 28.49
N GLY A 17 -12.54 4.12 28.13
CA GLY A 17 -13.13 5.21 28.90
C GLY A 17 -13.41 4.80 30.33
N ALA A 18 -13.05 5.66 31.28
CA ALA A 18 -13.35 5.50 32.70
C ALA A 18 -14.86 5.64 32.94
N GLY A 19 -15.58 4.53 32.82
CA GLY A 19 -16.99 4.41 33.15
C GLY A 19 -17.23 3.23 34.10
N MET A 20 -17.62 3.55 35.34
CA MET A 20 -18.26 2.70 36.35
C MET A 20 -17.59 1.34 36.64
N ARG A 21 -16.81 1.29 37.73
CA ARG A 21 -16.20 0.08 38.28
C ARG A 21 -17.27 -0.89 38.82
N LEU A 22 -17.73 -1.81 37.98
CA LEU A 22 -18.34 -3.05 38.46
C LEU A 22 -17.22 -4.07 38.70
N LEU A 23 -17.03 -4.49 39.96
CA LEU A 23 -16.04 -5.48 40.37
C LEU A 23 -16.35 -6.82 39.69
N ARG A 24 -15.71 -7.11 38.55
CA ARG A 24 -15.68 -8.43 37.94
C ARG A 24 -14.55 -9.25 38.58
N PRO A 25 -14.77 -10.54 38.88
CA PRO A 25 -13.73 -11.39 39.43
C PRO A 25 -12.55 -11.44 38.45
N LEU A 26 -11.36 -11.22 39.00
CA LEU A 26 -10.09 -11.20 38.27
C LEU A 26 -9.76 -12.63 37.80
N ALA A 27 -10.32 -13.04 36.67
CA ALA A 27 -9.77 -14.14 35.92
C ALA A 27 -8.40 -13.67 35.40
N LEU A 28 -7.33 -14.14 36.04
CA LEU A 28 -5.96 -14.07 35.54
C LEU A 28 -5.91 -14.88 34.24
N LEU A 29 -6.35 -14.27 33.14
CA LEU A 29 -6.09 -14.77 31.81
C LEU A 29 -4.59 -14.62 31.61
N PHE A 30 -3.88 -15.74 31.61
CA PHE A 30 -2.48 -15.82 31.23
C PHE A 30 -2.41 -15.37 29.76
N VAL A 31 -2.16 -14.08 29.52
CA VAL A 31 -1.79 -13.59 28.18
C VAL A 31 -0.31 -13.91 28.06
N PRO A 32 0.09 -14.87 27.21
CA PRO A 32 1.50 -15.15 27.03
C PRO A 32 2.15 -13.88 26.49
N LEU A 33 3.04 -13.29 27.29
CA LEU A 33 3.76 -12.07 26.96
C LEU A 33 4.93 -12.40 26.02
N THR A 34 4.66 -13.02 24.87
CA THR A 34 5.70 -13.46 23.94
C THR A 34 5.23 -13.52 22.48
N SER A 35 4.43 -12.56 21.99
CA SER A 35 4.28 -12.40 20.54
C SER A 35 5.11 -11.21 20.09
N GLY A 36 6.03 -11.45 19.15
CA GLY A 36 6.77 -10.38 18.48
C GLY A 36 5.83 -9.31 17.90
N LEU A 37 6.38 -8.12 17.61
CA LEU A 37 5.60 -7.02 17.02
C LEU A 37 4.98 -7.48 15.71
N ARG A 38 3.64 -7.42 15.61
CA ARG A 38 2.94 -7.81 14.39
C ARG A 38 2.89 -6.62 13.44
N VAL A 39 3.55 -6.75 12.29
CA VAL A 39 3.69 -5.64 11.33
C VAL A 39 3.04 -6.01 10.00
N LEU A 40 1.97 -5.31 9.63
CA LEU A 40 1.33 -5.50 8.33
C LEU A 40 1.99 -4.63 7.25
N VAL A 41 2.57 -5.25 6.24
CA VAL A 41 3.08 -4.60 5.03
C VAL A 41 2.01 -4.70 3.93
N THR A 42 1.36 -3.59 3.60
CA THR A 42 0.39 -3.59 2.49
C THR A 42 1.07 -3.36 1.15
N GLY A 43 0.59 -4.03 0.10
CA GLY A 43 1.31 -4.02 -1.17
C GLY A 43 2.61 -4.83 -1.15
N ALA A 44 2.69 -5.85 -0.28
CA ALA A 44 3.88 -6.70 -0.11
C ALA A 44 4.30 -7.45 -1.38
N GLY A 45 3.40 -7.61 -2.34
CA GLY A 45 3.71 -8.19 -3.66
C GLY A 45 4.31 -7.21 -4.66
N GLY A 46 4.44 -5.94 -4.30
CA GLY A 46 5.07 -4.89 -5.10
C GLY A 46 6.57 -4.79 -4.83
N ARG A 47 7.28 -4.01 -5.65
CA ARG A 47 8.75 -3.87 -5.58
C ARG A 47 9.26 -3.41 -4.21
N THR A 48 8.67 -2.35 -3.67
CA THR A 48 9.08 -1.80 -2.35
C THR A 48 8.54 -2.67 -1.22
N GLY A 49 7.26 -3.04 -1.26
CA GLY A 49 6.63 -3.84 -0.21
C GLY A 49 7.29 -5.20 -0.01
N SER A 50 7.76 -5.86 -1.08
CA SER A 50 8.45 -7.14 -0.95
C SER A 50 9.79 -6.99 -0.24
N LEU A 51 10.52 -5.90 -0.48
CA LEU A 51 11.79 -5.61 0.20
C LEU A 51 11.58 -5.24 1.67
N VAL A 52 10.54 -4.48 1.99
CA VAL A 52 10.17 -4.16 3.38
C VAL A 52 9.83 -5.45 4.12
N PHE A 53 8.97 -6.29 3.54
CA PHE A 53 8.62 -7.58 4.12
C PHE A 53 9.86 -8.47 4.32
N ASP A 54 10.71 -8.60 3.29
CA ASP A 54 11.90 -9.44 3.34
C ASP A 54 12.87 -9.03 4.46
N LYS A 55 13.11 -7.71 4.61
CA LYS A 55 13.92 -7.17 5.70
C LYS A 55 13.32 -7.44 7.08
N LEU A 56 12.02 -7.20 7.25
CA LEU A 56 11.34 -7.49 8.52
C LEU A 56 11.44 -8.96 8.88
N ASN A 57 11.31 -9.85 7.90
CA ASN A 57 11.30 -11.30 8.10
C ASN A 57 12.68 -11.90 8.36
N LYS A 58 13.76 -11.28 7.86
CA LYS A 58 15.13 -11.79 7.98
C LYS A 58 15.96 -11.11 9.05
N ASP A 59 15.76 -9.81 9.24
CA ASP A 59 16.66 -8.99 10.06
C ASP A 59 16.13 -8.83 11.50
N TYR A 60 14.88 -9.22 11.79
CA TYR A 60 14.22 -8.96 13.07
C TYR A 60 13.41 -10.16 13.59
N ASP A 61 14.05 -11.00 14.43
CA ASP A 61 13.41 -12.17 15.05
C ASP A 61 12.23 -11.82 15.97
N SER A 62 12.18 -10.60 16.49
CA SER A 62 11.12 -10.10 17.37
C SER A 62 9.93 -9.50 16.61
N VAL A 63 9.91 -9.60 15.28
CA VAL A 63 8.84 -9.09 14.43
C VAL A 63 8.16 -10.23 13.69
N GLU A 64 6.83 -10.24 13.70
CA GLU A 64 6.02 -11.14 12.87
C GLU A 64 5.42 -10.32 11.71
N PRO A 65 6.06 -10.32 10.52
CA PRO A 65 5.53 -9.57 9.40
C PRO A 65 4.38 -10.31 8.71
N LEU A 66 3.32 -9.58 8.40
CA LEU A 66 2.22 -10.01 7.53
C LEU A 66 2.28 -9.21 6.23
N GLY A 67 2.12 -9.85 5.08
CA GLY A 67 2.12 -9.22 3.78
C GLY A 67 0.74 -9.26 3.12
N LEU A 68 0.10 -8.11 2.95
CA LEU A 68 -1.17 -8.01 2.22
C LEU A 68 -0.92 -7.95 0.71
N VAL A 69 -1.49 -8.91 -0.03
CA VAL A 69 -1.33 -9.04 -1.48
C VAL A 69 -2.65 -9.25 -2.21
N ARG A 70 -2.78 -8.66 -3.41
CA ARG A 70 -4.03 -8.73 -4.19
C ARG A 70 -4.20 -10.01 -5.01
N SER A 71 -3.11 -10.69 -5.40
CA SER A 71 -3.16 -11.79 -6.39
C SER A 71 -2.46 -13.07 -5.92
N LYS A 72 -2.92 -14.23 -6.41
CA LYS A 72 -2.23 -15.54 -6.23
C LYS A 72 -0.77 -15.48 -6.66
N LYS A 73 -0.50 -14.76 -7.76
CA LYS A 73 0.85 -14.54 -8.28
C LYS A 73 1.72 -13.80 -7.25
N ALA A 74 1.18 -12.75 -6.64
CA ALA A 74 1.87 -11.98 -5.61
C ALA A 74 2.08 -12.80 -4.33
N THR A 75 1.10 -13.61 -3.90
CA THR A 75 1.25 -14.56 -2.78
C THR A 75 2.42 -15.50 -3.04
N LYS A 76 2.45 -16.17 -4.20
CA LYS A 76 3.54 -17.07 -4.58
C LYS A 76 4.90 -16.37 -4.62
N ALA A 77 4.95 -15.12 -5.10
CA ALA A 77 6.18 -14.34 -5.13
C ALA A 77 6.67 -14.01 -3.71
N LEU A 78 5.77 -13.66 -2.80
CA LEU A 78 6.11 -13.38 -1.41
C LEU A 78 6.57 -14.65 -0.67
N CYS A 79 5.91 -15.79 -0.89
CA CYS A 79 6.35 -17.07 -0.30
C CYS A 79 7.75 -17.49 -0.79
N LYS A 80 8.10 -17.19 -2.04
CA LYS A 80 9.47 -17.42 -2.55
C LYS A 80 10.54 -16.58 -1.84
N LEU A 81 10.15 -15.50 -1.17
CA LEU A 81 11.05 -14.68 -0.35
C LEU A 81 11.15 -15.18 1.10
N GLY A 82 10.44 -16.26 1.46
CA GLY A 82 10.48 -16.85 2.80
C GLY A 82 9.23 -16.58 3.64
N ALA A 83 8.17 -15.98 3.06
CA ALA A 83 6.89 -15.86 3.75
C ALA A 83 6.19 -17.22 3.88
N THR A 84 5.72 -17.55 5.07
CA THR A 84 4.78 -18.66 5.27
C THR A 84 3.42 -18.35 4.64
N GLU A 85 2.57 -19.36 4.46
CA GLU A 85 1.21 -19.14 3.95
C GLU A 85 0.37 -18.27 4.88
N ALA A 86 0.59 -18.37 6.20
CA ALA A 86 -0.08 -17.57 7.21
C ALA A 86 0.32 -16.09 7.14
N GLN A 87 1.57 -15.79 6.75
CA GLN A 87 2.06 -14.42 6.58
C GLN A 87 1.57 -13.78 5.28
N ALA A 88 1.17 -14.54 4.27
CA ALA A 88 0.77 -14.02 2.96
C ALA A 88 -0.77 -13.81 2.87
N VAL A 89 -1.24 -12.70 3.44
CA VAL A 89 -2.68 -12.37 3.52
C VAL A 89 -3.21 -11.86 2.18
N ARG A 90 -4.33 -12.41 1.72
CA ARG A 90 -5.01 -11.95 0.49
C ARG A 90 -6.05 -10.88 0.82
N GLY A 91 -6.00 -9.77 0.12
CA GLY A 91 -7.01 -8.70 0.26
C GLY A 91 -6.81 -7.54 -0.72
N ASP A 92 -7.76 -6.62 -0.72
CA ASP A 92 -7.78 -5.44 -1.59
C ASP A 92 -8.10 -4.19 -0.76
N THR A 93 -7.46 -3.06 -1.08
CA THR A 93 -7.60 -1.81 -0.34
C THR A 93 -8.98 -1.16 -0.48
N MET A 94 -9.78 -1.61 -1.44
CA MET A 94 -11.17 -1.21 -1.61
C MET A 94 -12.16 -2.14 -0.92
N ASP A 95 -11.70 -3.28 -0.39
CA ASP A 95 -12.51 -4.19 0.41
C ASP A 95 -12.21 -4.01 1.91
N LEU A 96 -13.05 -3.21 2.56
CA LEU A 96 -12.96 -2.90 3.99
C LEU A 96 -12.93 -4.14 4.88
N SER A 97 -13.62 -5.23 4.50
CA SER A 97 -13.65 -6.45 5.29
C SER A 97 -12.27 -7.12 5.30
N SER A 98 -11.63 -7.20 4.13
CA SER A 98 -10.29 -7.77 3.99
C SER A 98 -9.23 -6.96 4.74
N ILE A 99 -9.30 -5.63 4.69
CA ILE A 99 -8.35 -4.74 5.37
C ILE A 99 -8.50 -4.86 6.89
N ARG A 100 -9.74 -4.82 7.40
CA ARG A 100 -10.01 -4.95 8.84
C ARG A 100 -9.51 -6.29 9.38
N SER A 101 -9.77 -7.37 8.66
CA SER A 101 -9.28 -8.70 9.01
C SER A 101 -7.76 -8.75 9.03
N ALA A 102 -7.09 -8.20 8.01
CA ALA A 102 -5.63 -8.17 7.92
C ALA A 102 -4.96 -7.31 9.00
N MET A 103 -5.62 -6.24 9.46
CA MET A 103 -5.09 -5.34 10.49
C MET A 103 -5.41 -5.76 11.93
N ALA A 104 -6.25 -6.78 12.11
CA ALA A 104 -6.62 -7.26 13.44
C ALA A 104 -5.38 -7.77 14.20
N GLY A 105 -5.14 -7.19 15.38
CA GLY A 105 -4.00 -7.55 16.24
C GLY A 105 -2.64 -7.10 15.70
N CYS A 106 -2.58 -6.19 14.73
CA CYS A 106 -1.32 -5.60 14.28
C CYS A 106 -0.90 -4.44 15.20
N ASP A 107 0.39 -4.35 15.50
CA ASP A 107 0.98 -3.25 16.26
C ASP A 107 1.38 -2.08 15.35
N ALA A 108 1.82 -2.40 14.13
CA ALA A 108 2.20 -1.42 13.14
C ALA A 108 1.75 -1.80 11.73
N VAL A 109 1.64 -0.79 10.86
CA VAL A 109 1.32 -0.96 9.43
C VAL A 109 2.34 -0.17 8.60
N VAL A 110 2.82 -0.76 7.51
CA VAL A 110 3.61 -0.10 6.48
C VAL A 110 2.86 -0.13 5.16
N LEU A 111 2.35 1.02 4.74
CA LEU A 111 1.62 1.17 3.49
C LEU A 111 2.58 1.28 2.31
N CYS A 112 2.62 0.25 1.47
CA CYS A 112 3.37 0.24 0.20
C CYS A 112 2.45 0.10 -1.03
N THR A 113 1.16 0.41 -0.89
CA THR A 113 0.19 0.34 -2.00
C THR A 113 0.23 1.60 -2.86
N SER A 114 0.12 1.43 -4.18
CA SER A 114 -0.03 2.55 -5.12
C SER A 114 -0.63 2.08 -6.43
N ALA A 115 -1.34 2.95 -7.15
CA ALA A 115 -1.84 2.67 -8.48
C ALA A 115 -0.68 2.36 -9.44
N VAL A 116 -0.85 1.33 -10.27
CA VAL A 116 0.17 0.90 -11.22
C VAL A 116 -0.31 1.14 -12.65
N PRO A 117 0.29 2.10 -13.38
CA PRO A 117 -0.08 2.35 -14.77
C PRO A 117 0.32 1.16 -15.63
N LYS A 118 -0.57 0.77 -16.54
CA LYS A 118 -0.31 -0.25 -17.57
C LYS A 118 -0.07 0.44 -18.89
N ILE A 119 1.04 0.08 -19.53
CA ILE A 119 1.37 0.59 -20.85
C ILE A 119 0.40 0.02 -21.90
N LEU A 120 -0.05 0.85 -22.83
CA LEU A 120 -0.91 0.40 -23.92
C LEU A 120 -0.05 -0.31 -24.99
N PRO A 121 -0.29 -1.62 -25.27
CA PRO A 121 0.56 -2.38 -26.20
C PRO A 121 0.65 -1.73 -27.58
N TRP A 122 -0.50 -1.27 -28.11
CA TRP A 122 -0.55 -0.59 -29.39
C TRP A 122 0.26 0.71 -29.40
N SER A 123 0.29 1.44 -28.28
CA SER A 123 1.12 2.65 -28.16
C SER A 123 2.61 2.34 -28.24
N ILE A 124 3.07 1.21 -27.69
CA ILE A 124 4.49 0.81 -27.82
C ILE A 124 4.79 0.43 -29.27
N VAL A 125 3.92 -0.38 -29.89
CA VAL A 125 4.11 -0.82 -31.27
C VAL A 125 4.20 0.38 -32.23
N THR A 126 3.29 1.36 -32.09
CA THR A 126 3.33 2.59 -32.90
C THR A 126 4.61 3.40 -32.67
N LEU A 127 5.08 3.48 -31.42
CA LEU A 127 6.27 4.25 -31.07
C LEU A 127 7.55 3.58 -31.60
N LEU A 128 7.62 2.25 -31.51
CA LEU A 128 8.70 1.46 -32.12
C LEU A 128 8.69 1.61 -33.64
N PHE A 129 7.53 1.46 -34.29
CA PHE A 129 7.40 1.65 -35.75
C PHE A 129 7.84 3.06 -36.19
N ARG A 130 7.41 4.10 -35.47
CA ARG A 130 7.83 5.48 -35.74
C ARG A 130 9.33 5.68 -35.60
N LYS A 131 9.94 5.06 -34.59
CA LYS A 131 11.38 5.19 -34.32
C LYS A 131 12.23 4.38 -35.29
N THR A 132 11.87 3.13 -35.56
CA THR A 132 12.71 2.21 -36.34
C THR A 132 12.44 2.29 -37.84
N ILE A 133 11.17 2.34 -38.24
CA ILE A 133 10.77 2.33 -39.65
C ILE A 133 10.71 3.76 -40.20
N LEU A 134 9.98 4.65 -39.52
CA LEU A 134 9.85 6.05 -39.98
C LEU A 134 11.04 6.93 -39.58
N ARG A 135 11.99 6.43 -38.77
CA ARG A 135 13.14 7.18 -38.23
C ARG A 135 12.75 8.56 -37.72
N ALA A 136 11.56 8.68 -37.14
CA ALA A 136 11.02 9.95 -36.67
C ALA A 136 11.91 10.51 -35.57
N LYS A 137 12.31 11.77 -35.71
CA LYS A 137 13.16 12.48 -34.73
C LYS A 137 12.47 12.57 -33.36
N GLU A 138 11.13 12.63 -33.35
CA GLU A 138 10.29 12.62 -32.15
C GLU A 138 9.15 11.59 -32.28
N PRO A 139 9.39 10.31 -31.90
CA PRO A 139 8.40 9.24 -32.06
C PRO A 139 7.19 9.35 -31.10
N GLY A 140 7.22 10.29 -30.16
CA GLY A 140 6.22 10.50 -29.12
C GLY A 140 6.54 9.78 -27.81
N ARG A 141 5.58 9.77 -26.87
CA ARG A 141 5.68 9.10 -25.56
C ARG A 141 4.70 7.94 -25.46
N PRO A 142 5.04 6.87 -24.71
CA PRO A 142 4.10 5.79 -24.47
C PRO A 142 2.87 6.29 -23.72
N LYS A 143 1.70 5.86 -24.16
CA LYS A 143 0.44 6.08 -23.44
C LYS A 143 0.22 4.99 -22.41
N PHE A 144 -0.26 5.39 -21.25
CA PHE A 144 -0.57 4.51 -20.13
C PHE A 144 -2.06 4.59 -19.81
N LYS A 145 -2.60 3.54 -19.22
CA LYS A 145 -3.91 3.55 -18.58
C LYS A 145 -3.85 2.79 -17.26
N PHE A 146 -4.74 3.12 -16.35
CA PHE A 146 -4.95 2.31 -15.16
C PHE A 146 -5.93 1.17 -15.46
N GLY A 147 -5.85 0.09 -14.68
CA GLY A 147 -6.85 -0.98 -14.75
C GLY A 147 -8.18 -0.53 -14.14
N ALA A 148 -9.24 -1.32 -14.36
CA ALA A 148 -10.48 -1.15 -13.60
C ALA A 148 -10.19 -1.21 -12.09
N ASN A 149 -10.79 -0.31 -11.33
CA ASN A 149 -10.60 -0.15 -9.88
C ASN A 149 -9.12 0.04 -9.47
N GLY A 150 -8.32 0.60 -10.35
CA GLY A 150 -6.87 0.75 -10.18
C GLY A 150 -6.37 2.15 -10.41
N THR A 151 -7.27 3.14 -10.46
CA THR A 151 -6.90 4.55 -10.63
C THR A 151 -6.21 5.09 -9.36
N PRO A 152 -5.41 6.15 -9.48
CA PRO A 152 -4.82 6.82 -8.32
C PRO A 152 -5.85 7.32 -7.31
N GLN A 153 -7.00 7.83 -7.77
CA GLN A 153 -8.08 8.26 -6.87
C GLN A 153 -8.57 7.10 -6.00
N GLU A 154 -8.75 5.92 -6.59
CA GLU A 154 -9.23 4.73 -5.87
C GLU A 154 -8.15 4.16 -4.97
N VAL A 155 -6.92 3.97 -5.46
CA VAL A 155 -5.88 3.26 -4.70
C VAL A 155 -5.12 4.18 -3.75
N ASP A 156 -4.63 5.31 -4.26
CA ASP A 156 -3.74 6.21 -3.52
C ASP A 156 -4.48 7.18 -2.60
N TRP A 157 -5.76 7.49 -2.87
CA TRP A 157 -6.60 8.26 -1.94
C TRP A 157 -7.59 7.39 -1.16
N LEU A 158 -8.59 6.81 -1.81
CA LEU A 158 -9.66 6.08 -1.09
C LEU A 158 -9.12 4.82 -0.40
N GLY A 159 -8.28 4.04 -1.08
CA GLY A 159 -7.67 2.83 -0.55
C GLY A 159 -6.67 3.11 0.58
N ALA A 160 -5.93 4.22 0.49
CA ALA A 160 -5.07 4.67 1.58
C ALA A 160 -5.88 5.12 2.81
N LYS A 161 -6.95 5.91 2.59
CA LYS A 161 -7.89 6.31 3.65
C LYS A 161 -8.50 5.10 4.35
N ASN A 162 -8.96 4.10 3.59
CA ASN A 162 -9.53 2.86 4.14
C ASN A 162 -8.54 2.14 5.06
N GLN A 163 -7.26 2.09 4.69
CA GLN A 163 -6.20 1.49 5.50
C GLN A 163 -5.91 2.30 6.77
N ILE A 164 -5.84 3.63 6.68
CA ILE A 164 -5.65 4.51 7.84
C ILE A 164 -6.80 4.36 8.83
N ASP A 165 -8.04 4.36 8.34
CA ASP A 165 -9.24 4.23 9.18
C ASP A 165 -9.33 2.85 9.83
N ALA A 166 -9.02 1.78 9.07
CA ALA A 166 -8.97 0.43 9.61
C ALA A 166 -7.86 0.25 10.66
N ALA A 167 -6.69 0.85 10.45
CA ALA A 167 -5.59 0.82 11.40
C ALA A 167 -5.97 1.53 12.72
N LYS A 168 -6.62 2.69 12.63
CA LYS A 168 -7.18 3.40 13.80
C LYS A 168 -8.20 2.53 14.54
N ALA A 169 -9.13 1.92 13.81
CA ALA A 169 -10.16 1.06 14.39
C ALA A 169 -9.59 -0.20 15.06
N ALA A 170 -8.50 -0.75 14.52
CA ALA A 170 -7.80 -1.91 15.08
C ALA A 170 -6.87 -1.55 16.25
N GLY A 171 -6.67 -0.27 16.57
CA GLY A 171 -5.78 0.16 17.65
C GLY A 171 -4.29 0.02 17.33
N VAL A 172 -3.93 0.02 16.04
CA VAL A 172 -2.54 0.05 15.56
C VAL A 172 -1.82 1.23 16.19
N GLY A 173 -0.62 1.01 16.75
CA GLY A 173 0.13 2.05 17.45
C GLY A 173 0.97 2.93 16.53
N HIS A 174 1.40 2.38 15.39
CA HIS A 174 2.26 3.09 14.45
C HIS A 174 1.91 2.79 12.99
N PHE A 175 1.72 3.83 12.17
CA PHE A 175 1.42 3.68 10.76
C PHE A 175 2.46 4.43 9.93
N VAL A 176 3.15 3.72 9.04
CA VAL A 176 4.14 4.27 8.10
C VAL A 176 3.48 4.36 6.73
N PHE A 177 3.39 5.57 6.19
CA PHE A 177 2.86 5.83 4.86
C PHE A 177 4.04 6.09 3.90
N ILE A 178 4.22 5.23 2.89
CA ILE A 178 5.20 5.47 1.83
C ILE A 178 4.55 6.26 0.70
N SER A 179 5.00 7.49 0.51
CA SER A 179 4.48 8.42 -0.51
C SER A 179 5.57 8.75 -1.55
N SER A 180 5.37 9.81 -2.32
CA SER A 180 6.31 10.32 -3.30
C SER A 180 6.44 11.83 -3.17
N MET A 181 7.65 12.34 -3.36
CA MET A 181 7.88 13.78 -3.42
C MET A 181 7.15 14.43 -4.60
N GLY A 182 6.85 15.73 -4.47
CA GLY A 182 6.13 16.50 -5.48
C GLY A 182 4.62 16.62 -5.25
N GLY A 183 4.09 16.16 -4.11
CA GLY A 183 2.67 16.34 -3.75
C GLY A 183 2.18 17.80 -3.69
N THR A 184 3.10 18.77 -3.61
CA THR A 184 2.84 20.21 -3.66
C THR A 184 3.03 20.84 -5.04
N GLN A 185 3.27 20.03 -6.08
CA GLN A 185 3.56 20.47 -7.46
C GLN A 185 2.49 19.93 -8.42
N PRO A 186 1.37 20.65 -8.63
CA PRO A 186 0.28 20.21 -9.51
C PRO A 186 0.72 19.87 -10.94
N GLU A 187 1.66 20.64 -11.47
CA GLU A 187 2.25 20.52 -12.81
C GLU A 187 3.29 19.38 -12.96
N ASN A 188 3.57 18.63 -11.89
CA ASN A 188 4.56 17.56 -11.93
C ASN A 188 4.19 16.48 -12.97
N PHE A 189 5.19 16.02 -13.73
CA PHE A 189 5.02 15.02 -14.78
C PHE A 189 4.29 13.75 -14.31
N LEU A 190 4.49 13.31 -13.07
CA LEU A 190 3.82 12.11 -12.55
C LEU A 190 2.28 12.23 -12.55
N ASN A 191 1.74 13.44 -12.44
CA ASN A 191 0.30 13.69 -12.52
C ASN A 191 -0.25 13.50 -13.95
N SER A 192 0.60 13.55 -14.97
CA SER A 192 0.19 13.32 -16.36
C SER A 192 0.08 11.82 -16.73
N ILE A 193 0.68 10.92 -15.94
CA ILE A 193 0.73 9.49 -16.27
C ILE A 193 -0.66 8.88 -16.14
N GLY A 194 -1.18 8.33 -17.24
CA GLY A 194 -2.51 7.72 -17.27
C GLY A 194 -3.67 8.70 -17.20
N LYS A 195 -3.40 10.01 -17.27
CA LYS A 195 -4.42 11.06 -17.34
C LYS A 195 -5.13 11.01 -18.69
N GLN A 196 -6.44 10.94 -18.65
CA GLN A 196 -7.31 10.86 -19.81
C GLN A 196 -7.79 12.25 -20.24
N ALA A 197 -8.35 12.35 -21.45
CA ALA A 197 -8.82 13.62 -22.01
C ALA A 197 -9.98 14.24 -21.21
N ASP A 198 -10.76 13.42 -20.50
CA ASP A 198 -11.83 13.85 -19.58
C ASP A 198 -11.31 14.28 -18.19
N GLY A 199 -9.99 14.25 -17.97
CA GLY A 199 -9.34 14.58 -16.71
C GLY A 199 -9.21 13.43 -15.72
N SER A 200 -9.77 12.24 -16.02
CA SER A 200 -9.73 11.08 -15.12
C SER A 200 -8.38 10.34 -15.14
N GLY A 201 -8.14 9.47 -14.15
CA GLY A 201 -7.05 8.51 -14.12
C GLY A 201 -5.66 9.03 -13.72
N GLY A 202 -5.36 10.31 -13.89
CA GLY A 202 -4.05 10.89 -13.55
C GLY A 202 -3.92 11.37 -12.10
N ASP A 203 -3.10 12.40 -11.93
CA ASP A 203 -2.98 13.20 -10.70
C ASP A 203 -2.53 12.42 -9.45
N ILE A 204 -1.69 11.39 -9.64
CA ILE A 204 -1.27 10.48 -8.58
C ILE A 204 -0.66 11.17 -7.37
N LEU A 205 0.14 12.23 -7.56
CA LEU A 205 0.76 12.94 -6.44
C LEU A 205 -0.28 13.75 -5.66
N LEU A 206 -1.28 14.30 -6.35
CA LEU A 206 -2.37 15.04 -5.71
C LEU A 206 -3.27 14.10 -4.89
N TRP A 207 -3.53 12.90 -5.39
CA TRP A 207 -4.30 11.89 -4.64
C TRP A 207 -3.55 11.36 -3.42
N LYS A 208 -2.24 11.09 -3.55
CA LYS A 208 -1.38 10.76 -2.40
C LYS A 208 -1.37 11.88 -1.37
N ARG A 209 -1.17 13.12 -1.81
CA ARG A 209 -1.16 14.30 -0.92
C ARG A 209 -2.50 14.48 -0.19
N LYS A 210 -3.61 14.14 -0.82
CA LYS A 210 -4.95 14.18 -0.20
C LYS A 210 -5.14 13.12 0.89
N ALA A 211 -4.35 12.04 0.87
CA ALA A 211 -4.44 10.95 1.84
C ALA A 211 -3.50 11.11 3.05
N GLU A 212 -2.41 11.87 2.89
CA GLU A 212 -1.47 12.27 3.96
C GLU A 212 -2.15 13.11 5.05
#